data_AF-A0A257A2L7-F1
#
_entry.id   AF-A0A257A2L7-F1
#
_cell.length_a   1.000
_cell.length_b   1.000
_cell.length_c   1.000
_cell.angle_alpha   90.00
_cell.angle_beta   90.00
_cell.angle_gamma   90.00
#
_symmetry.space_group_name_H-M   'P 1'
#
loop_
_entity.id
_entity.type
_entity.pdbx_description
1 polymer ?
#
loop_
_entity_poly.entity_id
_entity_poly.type
_entity_poly.pdbx_seq_one_letter_code
_entity_poly.pdbx_strand_id
1 'polypeptide(L)'
;MFIEGDEFDDLDTFSAMSAIILGAAETASTGVGEVKKVIVHFQEGRVLVITSAGKRGVLVVLANRDVYDKIESIKEGFRAFI
;
A
#
# COMPACT_ATOMS: atom_id res chain seq x y z
N MET A 1 -8.94 -11.47 7.03
CA MET A 1 -9.98 -11.98 6.11
C MET A 1 -9.51 -11.61 4.72
N PHE A 2 -9.10 -12.59 3.93
CA PHE A 2 -8.62 -12.36 2.56
C PHE A 2 -9.82 -12.53 1.62
N ILE A 3 -10.05 -11.53 0.77
CA ILE A 3 -11.10 -11.56 -0.25
C ILE A 3 -10.38 -11.99 -1.53
N GLU A 4 -10.81 -13.11 -2.10
CA GLU A 4 -10.27 -13.82 -3.29
C GLU A 4 -9.42 -12.92 -4.20
N GLY A 5 -8.11 -13.17 -4.22
CA GLY A 5 -7.15 -12.55 -5.12
C GLY A 5 -6.18 -13.61 -5.63
N ASP A 6 -5.61 -13.37 -6.82
CA ASP A 6 -4.67 -14.27 -7.49
C ASP A 6 -3.61 -14.81 -6.51
N GLU A 7 -3.36 -16.13 -6.55
CA GLU A 7 -2.29 -16.75 -5.79
C GLU A 7 -0.95 -16.20 -6.29
N PHE A 8 -0.34 -15.31 -5.51
CA PHE A 8 1.03 -14.87 -5.71
C PHE A 8 1.95 -15.84 -4.96
N ASP A 9 2.95 -16.41 -5.63
CA ASP A 9 4.04 -17.05 -4.90
C ASP A 9 4.71 -15.98 -4.00
N ASP A 10 5.02 -16.32 -2.75
CA ASP A 10 5.63 -15.44 -1.74
C ASP A 10 4.79 -14.24 -1.25
N LEU A 11 3.48 -14.41 -1.06
CA LEU A 11 2.58 -13.40 -0.47
C LEU A 11 3.09 -12.80 0.87
N ASP A 12 3.71 -13.61 1.72
CA ASP A 12 4.28 -13.15 2.99
C ASP A 12 5.44 -12.18 2.75
N THR A 13 6.32 -12.50 1.80
CA THR A 13 7.45 -11.65 1.41
C THR A 13 6.94 -10.36 0.78
N PHE A 14 5.94 -10.43 -0.10
CA PHE A 14 5.32 -9.25 -0.71
C PHE A 14 4.72 -8.31 0.36
N SER A 15 4.01 -8.88 1.34
CA SER A 15 3.42 -8.13 2.45
C SER A 15 4.49 -7.49 3.33
N ALA A 16 5.53 -8.26 3.69
CA ALA A 16 6.64 -7.77 4.51
C ALA A 16 7.42 -6.64 3.82
N MET A 17 7.76 -6.82 2.54
CA MET A 17 8.47 -5.79 1.77
C MET A 17 7.65 -4.51 1.62
N SER A 18 6.34 -4.63 1.39
CA SER A 18 5.46 -3.46 1.26
C SER A 18 5.40 -2.65 2.56
N ALA A 19 5.35 -3.32 3.72
CA ALA A 19 5.41 -2.66 5.01
C ALA A 19 6.77 -1.98 5.25
N ILE A 20 7.88 -2.64 4.87
CA ILE A 20 9.23 -2.05 4.97
C ILE A 20 9.34 -0.79 4.11
N ILE A 21 8.85 -0.81 2.87
CA ILE A 21 8.89 0.34 1.97
C ILE A 21 8.11 1.51 2.56
N LEU A 22 6.91 1.27 3.09
CA LEU A 22 6.10 2.33 3.72
C LEU A 22 6.82 2.91 4.94
N GLY A 23 7.33 2.07 5.85
CA GLY A 23 8.05 2.54 7.04
C GLY A 23 9.34 3.28 6.71
N ALA A 24 10.06 2.86 5.68
CA ALA A 24 11.23 3.56 5.17
C ALA A 24 10.85 4.95 4.60
N ALA A 25 9.75 5.04 3.85
CA ALA A 25 9.25 6.32 3.34
C ALA A 25 8.81 7.26 4.47
N GLU A 26 8.10 6.75 5.48
CA GLU A 26 7.71 7.52 6.68
C GLU A 26 8.94 8.02 7.45
N THR A 27 9.96 7.17 7.59
CA THR A 27 11.23 7.57 8.22
C THR A 27 11.90 8.66 7.40
N ALA A 28 11.97 8.51 6.08
CA ALA A 28 12.59 9.48 5.18
C ALA A 28 11.84 10.82 5.11
N SER A 29 10.52 10.82 5.31
CA SER A 29 9.69 12.03 5.32
C SER A 29 9.65 12.75 6.67
N THR A 30 10.37 12.23 7.69
CA THR A 30 10.46 12.86 9.01
C THR A 30 10.92 14.32 8.86
N GLY A 31 10.10 15.26 9.33
CA GLY A 31 10.35 16.70 9.23
C GLY A 31 9.78 17.39 7.99
N VAL A 32 9.21 16.64 7.03
CA VAL A 32 8.47 17.17 5.87
C VAL A 32 6.96 17.00 6.06
N GLY A 33 6.54 15.89 6.65
CA GLY A 33 5.14 15.60 6.95
C GLY A 33 4.81 14.11 6.92
N GLU A 34 3.53 13.81 7.08
CA GLU A 34 3.00 12.43 7.05
C GLU A 34 2.93 11.90 5.60
N VAL A 35 3.36 10.65 5.41
CA VAL A 35 3.28 9.98 4.10
C VAL A 35 1.85 9.56 3.82
N LYS A 36 1.22 10.19 2.82
CA LYS A 36 -0.14 9.82 2.39
C LYS A 36 -0.18 8.56 1.53
N LYS A 37 0.86 8.32 0.72
CA LYS A 37 1.02 7.17 -0.17
C LYS A 37 2.46 7.04 -0.65
N VAL A 38 2.85 5.83 -1.00
CA VAL A 38 4.06 5.53 -1.77
C VAL A 38 3.61 4.94 -3.11
N ILE A 39 4.22 5.42 -4.20
CA ILE A 39 3.99 4.92 -5.56
C ILE A 39 5.32 4.41 -6.10
N VAL A 40 5.37 3.14 -6.47
CA VAL A 40 6.52 2.52 -7.13
C VAL A 40 6.15 2.23 -8.58
N HIS A 41 6.91 2.78 -9.51
CA HIS A 41 6.75 2.53 -10.94
C HIS A 41 7.67 1.39 -11.39
N PHE A 42 7.10 0.36 -12.00
CA PHE A 42 7.86 -0.71 -12.65
C PHE A 42 8.08 -0.39 -14.12
N GLN A 43 9.13 -0.96 -14.71
CA GLN A 43 9.51 -0.73 -16.11
C GLN A 43 8.40 -1.14 -17.10
N GLU A 44 7.57 -2.12 -16.76
CA GLU A 44 6.45 -2.60 -17.59
C GLU A 44 5.20 -1.72 -17.51
N GLY A 45 5.28 -0.53 -16.90
CA GLY A 45 4.13 0.37 -16.72
C GLY A 45 3.20 -0.03 -15.57
N ARG A 46 3.50 -1.13 -14.86
CA ARG A 46 2.82 -1.48 -13.60
C ARG A 46 3.20 -0.50 -12.49
N VAL A 47 2.29 -0.32 -11.55
CA VAL A 47 2.42 0.59 -10.41
C VAL A 47 2.02 -0.15 -9.14
N LEU A 48 2.89 -0.10 -8.14
CA LEU A 48 2.57 -0.49 -6.77
C LEU A 48 2.16 0.75 -5.99
N VAL A 49 0.94 0.77 -5.45
CA VAL A 49 0.47 1.80 -4.54
C VAL A 49 0.45 1.22 -3.14
N ILE A 50 1.16 1.86 -2.22
CA ILE A 50 1.22 1.48 -0.81
C ILE A 50 0.69 2.65 0.02
N THR A 51 -0.26 2.39 0.90
CA THR A 51 -0.79 3.38 1.83
C THR A 51 -1.09 2.74 3.17
N SER A 52 -1.03 3.53 4.23
CA SER A 52 -1.59 3.13 5.52
C SER A 52 -3.10 2.87 5.39
N ALA A 53 -3.58 1.86 6.09
CA ALA A 53 -4.99 1.50 6.24
C ALA A 53 -5.34 1.45 7.74
N GLY A 54 -5.72 2.61 8.28
CA GLY A 54 -5.94 2.76 9.73
C GLY A 54 -4.63 2.92 10.50
N LYS A 55 -4.61 2.56 11.79
CA LYS A 55 -3.40 2.73 12.63
C LYS A 55 -2.36 1.62 12.50
N ARG A 56 -2.77 0.43 12.05
CA ARG A 56 -1.94 -0.80 12.07
C ARG A 56 -2.03 -1.62 10.79
N GLY A 57 -2.80 -1.17 9.81
CA GLY A 57 -2.97 -1.85 8.53
C GLY A 57 -2.18 -1.17 7.42
N VAL A 58 -1.84 -1.94 6.40
CA VAL A 58 -1.28 -1.43 5.14
C VAL A 58 -2.18 -1.94 4.02
N LEU A 59 -2.58 -1.03 3.13
CA LEU A 59 -3.25 -1.37 1.88
C LEU A 59 -2.23 -1.27 0.75
N VAL A 60 -2.07 -2.39 0.04
CA VAL A 60 -1.12 -2.53 -1.06
C VAL A 60 -1.90 -2.92 -2.31
N VAL A 61 -1.68 -2.21 -3.41
CA VAL A 61 -2.38 -2.46 -4.68
C VAL A 61 -1.38 -2.46 -5.81
N LEU A 62 -1.29 -3.59 -6.52
CA LEU A 62 -0.58 -3.69 -7.79
C LEU A 62 -1.56 -3.44 -8.93
N ALA A 63 -1.28 -2.45 -9.77
CA ALA A 63 -2.17 -2.04 -10.86
C ALA A 63 -1.38 -1.65 -12.11
N ASN A 64 -2.05 -1.55 -13.26
CA ASN A 64 -1.43 -1.10 -14.51
C ASN A 64 -1.35 0.44 -14.64
N ARG A 65 -1.73 1.18 -13.59
CA ARG A 65 -1.71 2.64 -13.49
C ARG A 65 -1.84 3.07 -12.02
N ASP A 66 -1.57 4.34 -11.70
CA ASP A 66 -1.93 4.90 -10.39
C ASP A 66 -3.46 4.83 -10.22
N VAL A 67 -3.90 4.19 -9.14
CA VAL A 67 -5.30 3.98 -8.77
C VAL A 67 -5.63 4.57 -7.39
N TYR A 68 -4.74 5.38 -6.82
CA TYR A 68 -4.89 5.87 -5.44
C TYR A 68 -6.27 6.49 -5.14
N ASP A 69 -6.74 7.38 -6.01
CA ASP A 69 -8.02 8.08 -5.81
C ASP A 69 -9.23 7.12 -5.82
N LYS A 70 -9.09 5.96 -6.46
CA LYS A 70 -10.13 4.93 -6.50
C LYS A 70 -10.13 4.05 -5.26
N ILE A 71 -8.98 3.88 -4.62
CA ILE A 71 -8.83 3.02 -3.43
C ILE A 71 -9.00 3.79 -2.12
N GLU A 72 -9.09 5.12 -2.18
CA GLU A 72 -9.33 5.95 -1.00
C GLU A 72 -10.66 5.59 -0.31
N SER A 73 -11.72 5.31 -1.08
CA SER A 73 -13.01 4.84 -0.55
C SER A 73 -12.89 3.49 0.16
N ILE A 74 -12.03 2.60 -0.33
CA ILE A 74 -11.75 1.30 0.29
C ILE A 74 -11.01 1.50 1.61
N LYS A 75 -10.04 2.44 1.65
CA LYS A 75 -9.25 2.78 2.83
C LYS A 75 -10.13 3.24 4.00
N GLU A 76 -11.17 4.04 3.73
CA GLU A 76 -12.12 4.46 4.76
C GLU A 76 -12.88 3.27 5.38
N GLY A 77 -13.18 2.24 4.59
CA GLY A 77 -13.78 1.00 5.09
C GLY A 77 -12.94 0.28 6.15
N PHE A 78 -11.61 0.37 6.05
CA PHE A 78 -10.68 -0.24 7.00
C PHE A 78 -10.45 0.58 8.28
N ARG A 79 -10.70 1.90 8.25
CA ARG A 79 -10.60 2.75 9.45
C ARG A 79 -11.59 2.35 10.54
N ALA A 80 -12.72 1.74 10.19
CA ALA A 80 -13.73 1.30 11.13
C ALA A 80 -13.36 0.02 11.91
N PHE A 81 -12.36 -0.75 11.45
CA PHE A 81 -12.04 -2.07 11.98
C PHE A 81 -10.86 -2.11 12.97
N ILE A 82 -10.21 -0.97 13.27
CA ILE A 82 -8.99 -0.91 14.12
C ILE A 82 -8.94 0.34 14.99
#